data_AF-A0A1W9QHW9-F1
#
_entry.id   AF-A0A1W9QHW9-F1
#
_cell.length_a   1.000
_cell.length_b   1.000
_cell.length_c   1.000
_cell.angle_alpha   90.00
_cell.angle_beta   90.00
_cell.angle_gamma   90.00
#
_symmetry.space_group_name_H-M   'P 1'
#
loop_
_entity.id
_entity.type
_entity.pdbx_description
1 polymer ?
#
loop_
_entity_poly.entity_id
_entity_poly.type
_entity_poly.pdbx_seq_one_letter_code
_entity_poly.pdbx_strand_id
1 'polypeptide(L)'
;MRLDLEGLDAQGVELAFDADASHPRRIRLGRTQKLSGMLTKTADSLLLTDVQAEAVVVSLVELVLSSFSVQLGAEGSLRGLQGGLRREEATDVDVMAAVLDAPELCVRFSNFSVKGHLRGESVALRISGSEGQLEAGTVVVEGVEFEGDLSSRAERVVGQDLRVAWGADGYRVTLRCLELDGAHVGLDLREKSQEAGGEDKSRGSRSPVALFDWRTLDGLSGALDVDVHVNMKVPVIASRRAKHPFRIQIREGTVNYMDLERSLSALEESILDFAVRDGSLVLERGIPLIPTRGRGTPLVLWPLEERDLALTSEDRVRLAVLPRYERVEQESGGEEQGDSSVSLEELSLVDLQALLRLEVQETRGTASSLRALGFEELQLQGTVHHSPGKEPRQGEVTGKLRALCGSISGLFLGESQLDIGQLTLSALTDLRARFLDVRPEKVNFALSDLRLDSVSFGNLVEPPEGVIDS
;
A
#
# COMPACT_ATOMS: atom_id res chain seq x y z
N MET A 1 -52.80 15.40 0.05
CA MET A 1 -52.63 16.08 1.34
C MET A 1 -51.44 17.03 1.23
N ARG A 2 -51.55 18.26 1.72
CA ARG A 2 -50.47 19.25 1.73
C ARG A 2 -50.27 19.73 3.17
N LEU A 3 -49.05 19.69 3.67
CA LEU A 3 -48.68 20.06 5.04
C LEU A 3 -47.50 21.04 4.97
N ASP A 4 -47.66 22.21 5.58
CA ASP A 4 -46.58 23.16 5.79
C ASP A 4 -45.87 22.81 7.11
N LEU A 5 -44.54 22.73 7.07
CA LEU A 5 -43.71 22.36 8.22
C LEU A 5 -43.13 23.57 8.95
N GLU A 6 -43.56 24.81 8.64
CA GLU A 6 -43.00 26.04 9.23
C GLU A 6 -42.77 25.96 10.74
N GLY A 7 -41.50 25.94 11.15
CA GLY A 7 -41.08 25.99 12.56
C GLY A 7 -41.26 24.66 13.32
N LEU A 8 -41.32 23.52 12.63
CA LEU A 8 -41.53 22.23 13.27
C LEU A 8 -40.27 21.74 14.00
N ASP A 9 -40.35 21.62 15.32
CA ASP A 9 -39.39 20.87 16.12
C ASP A 9 -39.92 19.43 16.29
N ALA A 10 -39.44 18.52 15.43
CA ALA A 10 -39.85 17.13 15.41
C ALA A 10 -38.85 16.24 16.16
N GLN A 11 -39.32 15.11 16.70
CA GLN A 11 -38.48 14.08 17.29
C GLN A 11 -38.84 12.69 16.77
N GLY A 12 -37.82 11.84 16.60
CA GLY A 12 -37.99 10.42 16.27
C GLY A 12 -38.51 10.14 14.87
N VAL A 13 -38.30 11.05 13.91
CA VAL A 13 -38.65 10.84 12.51
C VAL A 13 -37.69 9.81 11.91
N GLU A 14 -38.22 8.74 11.34
CA GLU A 14 -37.44 7.70 10.67
C GLU A 14 -37.70 7.75 9.17
N LEU A 15 -36.62 7.89 8.40
CA LEU A 15 -36.62 7.79 6.94
C LEU A 15 -36.08 6.41 6.57
N ALA A 16 -36.97 5.56 6.07
CA ALA A 16 -36.64 4.25 5.51
C ALA A 16 -36.71 4.32 3.98
N PHE A 17 -35.57 4.10 3.32
CA PHE A 17 -35.43 4.37 1.89
C PHE A 17 -35.79 3.18 1.00
N ASP A 18 -35.89 1.95 1.52
CA ASP A 18 -36.37 0.77 0.77
C ASP A 18 -36.81 -0.37 1.71
N ALA A 19 -37.61 -1.30 1.16
CA ALA A 19 -38.12 -2.48 1.86
C ALA A 19 -37.26 -3.75 1.66
N ASP A 20 -36.16 -3.67 0.90
CA ASP A 20 -35.25 -4.80 0.72
C ASP A 20 -34.54 -5.10 2.05
N ALA A 21 -34.99 -6.16 2.72
CA ALA A 21 -34.46 -6.60 4.00
C ALA A 21 -32.97 -6.93 3.96
N SER A 22 -32.40 -7.18 2.77
CA SER A 22 -30.99 -7.53 2.62
C SER A 22 -30.04 -6.32 2.68
N HIS A 23 -30.52 -5.10 2.42
CA HIS A 23 -29.70 -3.88 2.40
C HIS A 23 -30.43 -2.73 3.11
N PRO A 24 -30.49 -2.74 4.46
CA PRO A 24 -31.19 -1.70 5.19
C PRO A 24 -30.56 -0.33 4.95
N ARG A 25 -31.41 0.64 4.61
CA ARG A 25 -31.08 2.05 4.45
C ARG A 25 -31.99 2.85 5.37
N ARG A 26 -31.49 3.14 6.57
CA ARG A 26 -32.25 3.81 7.64
C ARG A 26 -31.53 5.05 8.10
N ILE A 27 -32.27 6.16 8.16
CA ILE A 27 -31.82 7.40 8.79
C ILE A 27 -32.87 7.78 9.82
N ARG A 28 -32.49 7.84 11.10
CA ARG A 28 -33.37 8.30 12.17
C ARG A 28 -32.95 9.69 12.62
N LEU A 29 -33.86 10.63 12.48
CA LEU A 29 -33.73 11.99 12.97
C LEU A 29 -34.16 12.01 14.45
N GLY A 30 -33.21 12.35 15.32
CA GLY A 30 -33.44 12.48 16.75
C GLY A 30 -34.24 13.73 17.07
N ARG A 31 -33.74 14.90 16.65
CA ARG A 31 -34.35 16.21 16.88
C ARG A 31 -34.11 17.14 15.69
N THR A 32 -35.09 17.97 15.34
CA THR A 32 -34.91 19.08 14.38
C THR A 32 -35.10 20.41 15.09
N GLN A 33 -34.39 21.44 14.63
CA GLN A 33 -34.55 22.82 15.10
C GLN A 33 -34.95 23.71 13.93
N LYS A 34 -36.12 24.34 14.04
CA LYS A 34 -36.70 25.21 12.98
C LYS A 34 -36.75 24.51 11.63
N LEU A 35 -37.24 23.27 11.59
CA LEU A 35 -37.52 22.64 10.30
C LEU A 35 -38.61 23.46 9.60
N SER A 36 -38.46 23.72 8.32
CA SER A 36 -39.49 24.27 7.45
C SER A 36 -39.47 23.54 6.11
N GLY A 37 -40.56 23.64 5.36
CA GLY A 37 -40.68 23.02 4.04
C GLY A 37 -42.12 22.61 3.74
N MET A 38 -42.34 22.14 2.53
CA MET A 38 -43.67 21.77 2.04
C MET A 38 -43.74 20.27 1.77
N LEU A 39 -44.56 19.56 2.55
CA LEU A 39 -44.84 18.14 2.34
C LEU A 39 -46.15 17.97 1.56
N THR A 40 -46.05 17.43 0.35
CA THR A 40 -47.18 17.06 -0.50
C THR A 40 -47.22 15.54 -0.64
N LYS A 41 -48.31 14.93 -0.19
CA LYS A 41 -48.58 13.49 -0.35
C LYS A 41 -49.75 13.28 -1.29
N THR A 42 -49.53 12.54 -2.38
CA THR A 42 -50.57 12.03 -3.27
C THR A 42 -50.84 10.55 -2.98
N ALA A 43 -51.62 9.87 -3.82
CA ALA A 43 -51.84 8.42 -3.70
C ALA A 43 -50.53 7.64 -3.93
N ASP A 44 -49.74 8.09 -4.91
CA ASP A 44 -48.59 7.34 -5.43
C ASP A 44 -47.25 8.07 -5.19
N SER A 45 -47.28 9.29 -4.65
CA SER A 45 -46.07 10.08 -4.45
C SER A 45 -46.01 10.83 -3.12
N LEU A 46 -44.79 11.05 -2.66
CA LEU A 46 -44.46 11.91 -1.53
C LEU A 46 -43.37 12.88 -1.96
N LEU A 47 -43.70 14.16 -1.94
CA LEU A 47 -42.80 15.25 -2.31
C LEU A 47 -42.61 16.16 -1.10
N LEU A 48 -41.35 16.31 -0.68
CA LEU A 48 -40.92 17.23 0.34
C LEU A 48 -39.97 18.25 -0.32
N THR A 49 -40.37 19.51 -0.36
CA THR A 49 -39.65 20.59 -1.07
C THR A 49 -39.35 21.73 -0.12
N ASP A 50 -38.35 22.55 -0.48
CA ASP A 50 -37.92 23.72 0.28
C ASP A 50 -37.60 23.39 1.75
N VAL A 51 -37.03 22.20 1.99
CA VAL A 51 -36.62 21.79 3.33
C VAL A 51 -35.52 22.73 3.78
N GLN A 52 -35.71 23.35 4.93
CA GLN A 52 -34.65 24.10 5.61
C GLN A 52 -34.66 23.73 7.08
N ALA A 53 -33.48 23.58 7.68
CA ALA A 53 -33.35 23.45 9.13
C ALA A 53 -32.05 24.10 9.61
N GLU A 54 -32.11 24.78 10.75
CA GLU A 54 -30.92 25.36 11.38
C GLU A 54 -29.99 24.25 11.87
N ALA A 55 -30.58 23.25 12.54
CA ALA A 55 -29.88 22.06 13.00
C ALA A 55 -30.78 20.82 12.95
N VAL A 56 -30.19 19.68 12.60
CA VAL A 56 -30.82 18.36 12.65
C VAL A 56 -29.88 17.41 13.38
N VAL A 57 -30.35 16.82 14.47
CA VAL A 57 -29.67 15.73 15.18
C VAL A 57 -30.07 14.42 14.53
N VAL A 58 -29.07 13.64 14.11
CA VAL A 58 -29.25 12.33 13.49
C VAL A 58 -28.86 11.28 14.51
N SER A 59 -29.85 10.54 15.02
CA SER A 59 -29.65 9.54 16.08
C SER A 59 -29.22 8.17 15.56
N LEU A 60 -29.44 7.90 14.26
CA LEU A 60 -29.03 6.66 13.62
C LEU A 60 -28.80 6.94 12.13
N VAL A 61 -27.67 6.46 11.63
CA VAL A 61 -27.45 6.23 10.20
C VAL A 61 -27.00 4.79 10.07
N GLU A 62 -27.71 4.03 9.27
CA GLU A 62 -27.32 2.69 8.84
C GLU A 62 -27.58 2.61 7.34
N LEU A 63 -26.50 2.77 6.57
CA LEU A 63 -26.52 2.66 5.11
C LEU A 63 -25.73 1.43 4.74
N VAL A 64 -26.41 0.39 4.27
CA VAL A 64 -25.75 -0.79 3.69
C VAL A 64 -25.82 -0.66 2.17
N LEU A 65 -24.66 -0.50 1.54
CA LEU A 65 -24.47 -0.53 0.10
C LEU A 65 -23.79 -1.85 -0.28
N SER A 66 -23.77 -2.17 -1.58
CA SER A 66 -23.22 -3.44 -2.08
C SER A 66 -21.75 -3.66 -1.71
N SER A 67 -20.97 -2.58 -1.62
CA SER A 67 -19.52 -2.60 -1.42
C SER A 67 -19.06 -2.08 -0.06
N PHE A 68 -19.91 -1.34 0.65
CA PHE A 68 -19.57 -0.79 1.97
C PHE A 68 -20.82 -0.48 2.80
N SER A 69 -20.61 -0.30 4.10
CA SER A 69 -21.64 0.17 5.02
C SER A 69 -21.16 1.38 5.81
N VAL A 70 -22.09 2.27 6.14
CA VAL A 70 -21.86 3.45 6.97
C VAL A 70 -22.76 3.36 8.19
N GLN A 71 -22.16 3.49 9.38
CA GLN A 71 -22.85 3.48 10.66
C GLN A 71 -22.40 4.65 11.53
N LEU A 72 -23.34 5.23 12.26
CA LEU A 72 -23.04 6.16 13.36
C LEU A 72 -23.20 5.45 14.70
N GLY A 73 -22.15 5.44 15.51
CA GLY A 73 -22.16 4.92 16.89
C GLY A 73 -22.81 5.88 17.91
N ALA A 74 -22.83 7.17 17.60
CA ALA A 74 -23.38 8.24 18.43
C ALA A 74 -24.24 9.22 17.59
N GLU A 75 -24.98 10.09 18.27
CA GLU A 75 -25.77 11.12 17.58
C GLU A 75 -24.86 12.07 16.79
N GLY A 76 -25.14 12.23 15.50
CA GLY A 76 -24.52 13.24 14.64
C GLY A 76 -25.37 14.50 14.55
N SER A 77 -24.82 15.57 13.98
CA SER A 77 -25.56 16.79 13.67
C SER A 77 -25.29 17.32 12.26
N LEU A 78 -26.34 17.81 11.62
CA LEU A 78 -26.31 18.56 10.37
C LEU A 78 -26.72 20.00 10.67
N ARG A 79 -25.99 20.99 10.17
CA ARG A 79 -26.34 22.42 10.33
C ARG A 79 -26.53 23.11 9.00
N GLY A 80 -27.49 24.03 8.95
CA GLY A 80 -27.86 24.72 7.72
C GLY A 80 -28.31 23.73 6.64
N LEU A 81 -29.16 22.78 7.01
CA LEU A 81 -29.70 21.80 6.08
C LEU A 81 -30.64 22.52 5.10
N GLN A 82 -30.48 22.24 3.81
CA GLN A 82 -31.35 22.68 2.73
C GLN A 82 -31.60 21.53 1.77
N GLY A 83 -32.77 21.45 1.14
CA GLY A 83 -32.97 20.47 0.07
C GLY A 83 -34.41 19.97 -0.11
N GLY A 84 -34.52 18.76 -0.65
CA GLY A 84 -35.79 18.11 -0.89
C GLY A 84 -35.68 16.59 -1.01
N LEU A 85 -36.83 15.95 -0.94
CA LEU A 85 -37.02 14.53 -1.16
C LEU A 85 -38.23 14.35 -2.06
N ARG A 86 -38.08 13.59 -3.14
CA ARG A 86 -39.17 13.19 -4.02
C ARG A 86 -39.22 11.67 -4.05
N ARG A 87 -40.37 11.11 -3.77
CA ARG A 87 -40.62 9.68 -3.83
C ARG A 87 -41.79 9.44 -4.77
N GLU A 88 -41.49 8.83 -5.91
CA GLU A 88 -42.47 8.36 -6.91
C GLU A 88 -42.25 6.86 -7.10
N GLU A 89 -41.78 6.44 -8.28
CA GLU A 89 -41.30 5.07 -8.53
C GLU A 89 -39.93 4.84 -7.89
N ALA A 90 -39.07 5.87 -7.92
CA ALA A 90 -37.78 5.91 -7.25
C ALA A 90 -37.77 6.99 -6.14
N THR A 91 -36.81 6.87 -5.22
CA THR A 91 -36.54 7.91 -4.23
C THR A 91 -35.41 8.79 -4.72
N ASP A 92 -35.71 10.07 -4.91
CA ASP A 92 -34.76 11.12 -5.19
C ASP A 92 -34.54 11.96 -3.93
N VAL A 93 -33.29 12.18 -3.58
CA VAL A 93 -32.89 13.02 -2.45
C VAL A 93 -31.87 14.02 -2.96
N ASP A 94 -32.09 15.30 -2.69
CA ASP A 94 -31.08 16.33 -2.94
C ASP A 94 -31.02 17.21 -1.69
N VAL A 95 -29.99 16.99 -0.88
CA VAL A 95 -29.81 17.69 0.39
C VAL A 95 -28.41 18.24 0.51
N MET A 96 -28.32 19.45 1.06
CA MET A 96 -27.09 20.15 1.34
C MET A 96 -27.06 20.54 2.81
N ALA A 97 -25.89 20.44 3.44
CA ALA A 97 -25.66 20.92 4.79
C ALA A 97 -24.37 21.74 4.82
N ALA A 98 -24.41 22.88 5.50
CA ALA A 98 -23.22 23.69 5.69
C ALA A 98 -22.15 22.94 6.50
N VAL A 99 -22.59 22.21 7.53
CA VAL A 99 -21.71 21.41 8.40
C VAL A 99 -22.36 20.07 8.70
N LEU A 100 -21.57 19.00 8.63
CA LEU A 100 -21.85 17.67 9.15
C LEU A 100 -20.89 17.40 10.30
N ASP A 101 -21.40 16.87 11.41
CA ASP A 101 -20.62 16.46 12.57
C ASP A 101 -21.07 15.06 13.01
N ALA A 102 -20.14 14.10 13.01
CA ALA A 102 -20.40 12.67 13.22
C ALA A 102 -19.34 12.11 14.19
N PRO A 103 -19.57 12.16 15.51
CA PRO A 103 -18.57 11.85 16.54
C PRO A 103 -18.03 10.42 16.51
N GLU A 104 -18.85 9.45 16.12
CA GLU A 104 -18.47 8.04 16.04
C GLU A 104 -18.88 7.46 14.68
N LEU A 105 -18.26 7.96 13.62
CA LEU A 105 -18.47 7.40 12.28
C LEU A 105 -17.71 6.08 12.15
N CYS A 106 -18.38 5.06 11.61
CA CYS A 106 -17.78 3.78 11.23
C CYS A 106 -18.16 3.47 9.79
N VAL A 107 -17.17 3.40 8.91
CA VAL A 107 -17.33 2.98 7.51
C VAL A 107 -16.68 1.62 7.35
N ARG A 108 -17.43 0.58 6.98
CA ARG A 108 -16.89 -0.77 6.76
C ARG A 108 -16.95 -1.15 5.29
N PHE A 109 -15.81 -1.52 4.74
CA PHE A 109 -15.62 -2.14 3.44
C PHE A 109 -15.45 -3.65 3.62
N SER A 110 -15.33 -4.39 2.51
CA SER A 110 -15.18 -5.86 2.56
C SER A 110 -13.95 -6.33 3.34
N ASN A 111 -12.86 -5.57 3.31
CA ASN A 111 -11.55 -5.96 3.85
C ASN A 111 -10.95 -4.97 4.85
N PHE A 112 -11.61 -3.83 5.09
CA PHE A 112 -11.16 -2.89 6.11
C PHE A 112 -12.32 -2.06 6.66
N SER A 113 -12.11 -1.43 7.82
CA SER A 113 -13.02 -0.41 8.35
C SER A 113 -12.27 0.84 8.78
N VAL A 114 -12.95 1.98 8.69
CA VAL A 114 -12.46 3.30 9.11
C VAL A 114 -13.38 3.79 10.21
N LYS A 115 -12.81 4.13 11.37
CA LYS A 115 -13.53 4.71 12.50
C LYS A 115 -12.94 6.06 12.86
N GLY A 116 -13.77 7.00 13.32
CA GLY A 116 -13.30 8.28 13.84
C GLY A 116 -14.40 9.33 13.98
N HIS A 117 -14.04 10.50 14.48
CA HIS A 117 -14.93 11.66 14.54
C HIS A 117 -14.82 12.43 13.23
N LEU A 118 -15.86 12.32 12.38
CA LEU A 118 -15.92 13.02 11.11
C LEU A 118 -16.62 14.38 11.25
N ARG A 119 -15.99 15.41 10.71
CA ARG A 119 -16.57 16.73 10.46
C ARG A 119 -16.45 17.08 8.98
N GLY A 120 -17.58 17.36 8.34
CA GLY A 120 -17.64 17.78 6.94
C GLY A 120 -18.15 19.21 6.80
N GLU A 121 -17.63 19.95 5.82
CA GLU A 121 -18.08 21.29 5.46
C GLU A 121 -18.60 21.30 4.02
N SER A 122 -19.68 22.05 3.78
CA SER A 122 -20.36 22.13 2.47
C SER A 122 -20.70 20.74 1.92
N VAL A 123 -21.41 19.95 2.72
CA VAL A 123 -21.78 18.58 2.37
C VAL A 123 -23.01 18.59 1.48
N ALA A 124 -22.96 17.92 0.34
CA ALA A 124 -24.11 17.71 -0.54
C ALA A 124 -24.31 16.22 -0.78
N LEU A 125 -25.55 15.75 -0.69
CA LEU A 125 -25.96 14.37 -0.93
C LEU A 125 -27.06 14.38 -1.98
N ARG A 126 -26.78 13.74 -3.12
CA ARG A 126 -27.73 13.53 -4.22
C ARG A 126 -27.94 12.04 -4.39
N ILE A 127 -29.19 11.59 -4.36
CA ILE A 127 -29.57 10.19 -4.57
C ILE A 127 -30.67 10.19 -5.63
N SER A 128 -30.58 9.28 -6.59
CA SER A 128 -31.60 9.03 -7.62
C SER A 128 -31.74 7.52 -7.80
N GLY A 129 -32.73 6.92 -7.13
CA GLY A 129 -32.92 5.48 -7.13
C GLY A 129 -31.76 4.73 -6.47
N SER A 130 -31.05 3.89 -7.23
CA SER A 130 -29.90 3.11 -6.74
C SER A 130 -28.56 3.84 -6.83
N GLU A 131 -28.54 4.99 -7.52
CA GLU A 131 -27.34 5.79 -7.74
C GLU A 131 -27.29 6.96 -6.77
N GLY A 132 -26.09 7.42 -6.46
CA GLY A 132 -25.95 8.63 -5.69
C GLY A 132 -24.52 9.15 -5.63
N GLN A 133 -24.44 10.34 -5.06
CA GLN A 133 -23.24 11.12 -4.97
C GLN A 133 -23.23 11.91 -3.66
N LEU A 134 -22.12 11.83 -2.94
CA LEU A 134 -21.80 12.64 -1.78
C LEU A 134 -20.63 13.54 -2.14
N GLU A 135 -20.77 14.84 -1.90
CA GLU A 135 -19.70 15.83 -2.05
C GLU A 135 -19.47 16.51 -0.71
N ALA A 136 -18.22 16.86 -0.41
CA ALA A 136 -17.87 17.71 0.72
C ALA A 136 -16.63 18.55 0.37
N GLY A 137 -16.70 19.86 0.62
CA GLY A 137 -15.58 20.76 0.32
C GLY A 137 -14.37 20.48 1.20
N THR A 138 -14.59 20.22 2.49
CA THR A 138 -13.54 19.79 3.42
C THR A 138 -14.09 18.73 4.37
N VAL A 139 -13.31 17.69 4.60
CA VAL A 139 -13.61 16.63 5.55
C VAL A 139 -12.42 16.50 6.50
N VAL A 140 -12.69 16.59 7.79
CA VAL A 140 -11.71 16.32 8.84
C VAL A 140 -12.19 15.10 9.60
N VAL A 141 -11.32 14.11 9.76
CA VAL A 141 -11.59 12.95 10.61
C VAL A 141 -10.52 12.90 11.70
N GLU A 142 -10.95 12.96 12.96
CA GLU A 142 -10.07 12.92 14.14
C GLU A 142 -10.07 11.52 14.76
N GLY A 143 -8.92 11.11 15.29
CA GLY A 143 -8.75 9.80 15.94
C GLY A 143 -9.04 8.63 15.02
N VAL A 144 -8.50 8.70 13.78
CA VAL A 144 -8.81 7.72 12.74
C VAL A 144 -8.17 6.38 13.07
N GLU A 145 -8.98 5.33 13.07
CA GLU A 145 -8.52 3.95 13.20
C GLU A 145 -8.91 3.16 11.94
N PHE A 146 -7.92 2.55 11.31
CA PHE A 146 -8.06 1.63 10.20
C PHE A 146 -7.83 0.20 10.71
N GLU A 147 -8.87 -0.64 10.62
CA GLU A 147 -8.82 -2.05 10.97
C GLU A 147 -8.91 -2.91 9.70
N GLY A 148 -7.97 -3.83 9.49
CA GLY A 148 -7.89 -4.75 8.35
C GLY A 148 -6.53 -5.47 8.32
N ASP A 149 -6.07 -5.92 7.14
CA ASP A 149 -4.70 -6.44 6.94
C ASP A 149 -3.61 -5.44 7.36
N LEU A 150 -3.94 -4.16 7.26
CA LEU A 150 -3.12 -3.05 7.70
C LEU A 150 -3.81 -2.42 8.91
N SER A 151 -3.17 -2.52 10.07
CA SER A 151 -3.54 -1.72 11.21
C SER A 151 -2.92 -0.33 11.05
N SER A 152 -3.72 0.72 11.03
CA SER A 152 -3.17 2.07 11.13
C SER A 152 -4.03 2.99 11.97
N ARG A 153 -3.38 3.96 12.59
CA ARG A 153 -4.02 4.99 13.39
C ARG A 153 -3.46 6.34 13.00
N ALA A 154 -4.30 7.31 12.72
CA ALA A 154 -3.90 8.68 12.47
C ALA A 154 -4.57 9.60 13.49
N GLU A 155 -3.87 10.64 13.94
CA GLU A 155 -4.46 11.63 14.83
C GLU A 155 -5.52 12.43 14.10
N ARG A 156 -5.22 12.79 12.84
CA ARG A 156 -6.09 13.61 12.01
C ARG A 156 -5.90 13.28 10.53
N VAL A 157 -7.01 13.23 9.80
CA VAL A 157 -7.05 13.09 8.35
C VAL A 157 -7.87 14.23 7.78
N VAL A 158 -7.31 14.97 6.82
CA VAL A 158 -7.97 16.11 6.18
C VAL A 158 -8.10 15.85 4.68
N GLY A 159 -9.33 15.71 4.20
CA GLY A 159 -9.66 15.62 2.78
C GLY A 159 -10.21 16.94 2.25
N GLN A 160 -9.82 17.33 1.05
CA GLN A 160 -10.36 18.47 0.32
C GLN A 160 -11.05 18.01 -0.96
N ASP A 161 -12.19 18.62 -1.25
CA ASP A 161 -13.04 18.33 -2.41
C ASP A 161 -13.34 16.81 -2.51
N LEU A 162 -13.83 16.22 -1.41
CA LEU A 162 -14.24 14.83 -1.40
C LEU A 162 -15.46 14.66 -2.29
N ARG A 163 -15.41 13.68 -3.19
CA ARG A 163 -16.57 13.21 -3.95
C ARG A 163 -16.63 11.68 -3.89
N VAL A 164 -17.74 11.15 -3.42
CA VAL A 164 -18.06 9.72 -3.42
C VAL A 164 -19.25 9.52 -4.35
N ALA A 165 -19.08 8.76 -5.42
CA ALA A 165 -20.16 8.36 -6.32
C ALA A 165 -20.39 6.85 -6.21
N TRP A 166 -21.64 6.41 -6.30
CA TRP A 166 -22.00 4.99 -6.33
C TRP A 166 -23.15 4.72 -7.27
N GLY A 167 -23.23 3.48 -7.76
CA GLY A 167 -24.29 2.99 -8.62
C GLY A 167 -24.32 1.48 -8.70
N ALA A 168 -25.04 0.94 -9.69
CA ALA A 168 -25.17 -0.50 -9.87
C ALA A 168 -23.81 -1.19 -10.11
N ASP A 169 -22.88 -0.50 -10.76
CA ASP A 169 -21.59 -1.04 -11.18
C ASP A 169 -20.45 -0.84 -10.17
N GLY A 170 -20.74 -0.23 -9.01
CA GLY A 170 -19.76 -0.05 -7.94
C GLY A 170 -19.72 1.36 -7.36
N TYR A 171 -18.53 1.78 -6.94
CA TYR A 171 -18.32 3.08 -6.30
C TYR A 171 -16.98 3.69 -6.70
N ARG A 172 -16.87 4.99 -6.46
CA ARG A 172 -15.64 5.76 -6.62
C ARG A 172 -15.57 6.87 -5.60
N VAL A 173 -14.42 6.98 -4.96
CA VAL A 173 -14.02 8.05 -4.06
C VAL A 173 -12.93 8.84 -4.74
N THR A 174 -13.10 10.15 -4.85
CA THR A 174 -12.08 11.08 -5.35
C THR A 174 -11.85 12.18 -4.35
N LEU A 175 -10.60 12.58 -4.17
CA LEU A 175 -10.22 13.75 -3.37
C LEU A 175 -9.16 14.55 -4.13
N ARG A 176 -9.26 15.88 -4.08
CA ARG A 176 -8.20 16.75 -4.62
C ARG A 176 -6.92 16.64 -3.80
N CYS A 177 -7.06 16.64 -2.47
CA CYS A 177 -5.95 16.56 -1.53
C CYS A 177 -6.38 15.77 -0.31
N LEU A 178 -5.48 14.94 0.22
CA LEU A 178 -5.63 14.17 1.44
C LEU A 178 -4.36 14.32 2.27
N GLU A 179 -4.48 14.90 3.45
CA GLU A 179 -3.39 15.11 4.41
C GLU A 179 -3.61 14.22 5.63
N LEU A 180 -2.56 13.56 6.12
CA LEU A 180 -2.59 12.71 7.30
C LEU A 180 -1.50 13.15 8.28
N ASP A 181 -1.92 13.46 9.50
CA ASP A 181 -1.06 13.88 10.60
C ASP A 181 -0.90 12.74 11.62
N GLY A 182 0.35 12.49 12.05
CA GLY A 182 0.66 11.57 13.14
C GLY A 182 0.24 10.13 12.88
N ALA A 183 0.38 9.63 11.65
CA ALA A 183 -0.08 8.29 11.31
C ALA A 183 0.93 7.20 11.71
N HIS A 184 0.47 6.22 12.49
CA HIS A 184 1.20 4.99 12.80
C HIS A 184 0.64 3.85 11.98
N VAL A 185 1.53 3.13 11.28
CA VAL A 185 1.15 2.01 10.42
C VAL A 185 1.86 0.75 10.90
N GLY A 186 1.09 -0.34 11.01
CA GLY A 186 1.56 -1.68 11.32
C GLY A 186 1.05 -2.67 10.27
N LEU A 187 1.99 -3.37 9.63
CA LEU A 187 1.76 -4.42 8.64
C LEU A 187 2.15 -5.77 9.24
N ASP A 188 1.22 -6.72 9.26
CA ASP A 188 1.51 -8.13 9.54
C ASP A 188 1.61 -8.90 8.21
N LEU A 189 2.75 -9.55 7.97
CA LEU A 189 3.08 -10.23 6.72
C LEU A 189 3.02 -11.76 6.85
N ARG A 190 2.69 -12.29 8.04
CA ARG A 190 2.70 -13.74 8.29
C ARG A 190 1.60 -14.49 7.53
N GLU A 191 0.40 -13.93 7.50
CA GLU A 191 -0.80 -14.62 6.99
C GLU A 191 -0.80 -14.80 5.47
N LYS A 192 -0.30 -13.80 4.72
CA LYS A 192 -0.29 -13.85 3.23
C LYS A 192 0.61 -14.94 2.65
N SER A 193 1.56 -15.44 3.42
CA SER A 193 2.52 -16.46 2.95
C SER A 193 1.94 -17.88 2.94
N GLN A 194 0.88 -18.16 3.70
CA GLN A 194 0.31 -19.52 3.80
C GLN A 194 -0.79 -19.79 2.75
N GLU A 195 -1.54 -18.77 2.34
CA GLU A 195 -2.66 -18.94 1.40
C GLU A 195 -2.21 -19.10 -0.06
N ALA A 196 -1.06 -18.54 -0.44
CA ALA A 196 -0.54 -18.61 -1.81
C ALA A 196 -0.11 -20.03 -2.26
N GLY A 197 -0.12 -21.02 -1.36
CA GLY A 197 0.21 -22.42 -1.66
C GLY A 197 -0.98 -23.32 -2.03
N GLY A 198 -2.22 -22.81 -1.97
CA GLY A 198 -3.42 -23.55 -2.35
C GLY A 198 -3.68 -23.48 -3.86
N GLU A 199 -3.51 -24.59 -4.59
CA GLU A 199 -3.79 -24.72 -6.02
C GLU A 199 -5.29 -24.59 -6.36
N ASP A 200 -5.90 -23.41 -6.24
CA ASP A 200 -7.22 -23.16 -6.86
C ASP A 200 -7.03 -22.53 -8.25
N LYS A 201 -6.81 -23.40 -9.26
CA LYS A 201 -6.53 -23.03 -10.66
C LYS A 201 -7.75 -22.53 -11.45
N SER A 202 -8.88 -22.21 -10.80
CA SER A 202 -10.18 -22.15 -11.49
C SER A 202 -10.81 -20.76 -11.69
N ARG A 203 -10.18 -19.65 -11.27
CA ARG A 203 -10.63 -18.29 -11.63
C ARG A 203 -9.53 -17.55 -12.38
N GLY A 204 -9.91 -16.86 -13.46
CA GLY A 204 -9.02 -16.12 -14.37
C GLY A 204 -8.13 -15.11 -13.65
N SER A 205 -7.04 -15.62 -13.07
CA SER A 205 -6.07 -14.92 -12.26
C SER A 205 -5.41 -13.86 -13.11
N ARG A 206 -5.87 -12.61 -12.94
CA ARG A 206 -5.09 -11.45 -13.34
C ARG A 206 -3.76 -11.58 -12.62
N SER A 207 -2.67 -11.73 -13.37
CA SER A 207 -1.33 -11.80 -12.79
C SER A 207 -1.15 -10.63 -11.83
N PRO A 208 -0.68 -10.87 -10.59
CA PRO A 208 -0.54 -9.81 -9.62
C PRO A 208 0.34 -8.71 -10.23
N VAL A 209 -0.20 -7.51 -10.33
CA VAL A 209 0.54 -6.35 -10.84
C VAL A 209 1.72 -6.14 -9.90
N ALA A 210 2.93 -6.11 -10.46
CA ALA A 210 4.13 -5.92 -9.66
C ALA A 210 4.10 -4.50 -9.07
N LEU A 211 4.03 -4.39 -7.74
CA LEU A 211 4.04 -3.09 -7.06
C LEU A 211 5.31 -2.28 -7.36
N PHE A 212 6.39 -2.95 -7.72
CA PHE A 212 7.72 -2.36 -7.82
C PHE A 212 8.44 -2.87 -9.08
N ASP A 213 8.85 -1.95 -9.95
CA ASP A 213 9.83 -2.23 -11.01
C ASP A 213 11.24 -1.99 -10.46
N TRP A 214 12.10 -3.01 -10.51
CA TRP A 214 13.48 -2.92 -10.07
C TRP A 214 14.30 -1.84 -10.79
N ARG A 215 13.88 -1.41 -11.98
CA ARG A 215 14.48 -0.26 -12.69
C ARG A 215 14.34 1.06 -11.94
N THR A 216 13.40 1.17 -11.00
CA THR A 216 13.29 2.32 -10.09
C THR A 216 14.59 2.54 -9.30
N LEU A 217 15.39 1.48 -9.08
CA LEU A 217 16.67 1.58 -8.39
C LEU A 217 17.79 2.20 -9.24
N ASP A 218 17.57 2.48 -10.53
CA ASP A 218 18.59 3.09 -11.40
C ASP A 218 19.01 4.50 -10.93
N GLY A 219 18.17 5.20 -10.16
CA GLY A 219 18.51 6.49 -9.55
C GLY A 219 19.11 6.38 -8.14
N LEU A 220 19.28 5.16 -7.60
CA LEU A 220 19.68 4.96 -6.22
C LEU A 220 21.17 5.28 -6.03
N SER A 221 21.53 6.05 -5.01
CA SER A 221 22.93 6.32 -4.67
C SER A 221 23.14 6.25 -3.16
N GLY A 222 24.35 5.94 -2.71
CA GLY A 222 24.66 5.87 -1.30
C GLY A 222 25.65 4.77 -0.96
N ALA A 223 25.55 4.26 0.27
CA ALA A 223 26.42 3.21 0.77
C ALA A 223 25.65 2.17 1.58
N LEU A 224 26.11 0.93 1.51
CA LEU A 224 25.67 -0.19 2.33
C LEU A 224 26.90 -0.81 3.00
N ASP A 225 26.94 -0.70 4.32
CA ASP A 225 27.95 -1.32 5.16
C ASP A 225 27.29 -2.46 5.94
N VAL A 226 27.79 -3.67 5.81
CA VAL A 226 27.25 -4.83 6.52
C VAL A 226 28.35 -5.83 6.81
N ASP A 227 28.30 -6.45 7.98
CA ASP A 227 29.19 -7.54 8.33
C ASP A 227 28.45 -8.87 8.12
N VAL A 228 28.93 -9.69 7.19
CA VAL A 228 28.34 -10.99 6.89
C VAL A 228 29.08 -12.06 7.68
N HIS A 229 28.37 -12.71 8.58
CA HIS A 229 28.84 -13.87 9.33
C HIS A 229 28.37 -15.13 8.63
N VAL A 230 29.31 -15.98 8.24
CA VAL A 230 29.04 -17.23 7.56
C VAL A 230 29.50 -18.38 8.45
N ASN A 231 28.60 -19.33 8.72
CA ASN A 231 28.95 -20.62 9.31
C ASN A 231 28.62 -21.73 8.32
N MET A 232 29.62 -22.53 7.96
CA MET A 232 29.49 -23.61 7.00
C MET A 232 29.97 -24.91 7.60
N LYS A 233 29.26 -26.00 7.35
CA LYS A 233 29.77 -27.36 7.55
C LYS A 233 30.70 -27.67 6.40
N VAL A 234 31.96 -27.96 6.70
CA VAL A 234 32.98 -28.30 5.69
C VAL A 234 33.47 -29.72 5.96
N PRO A 235 33.62 -30.57 4.92
CA PRO A 235 34.21 -31.88 5.07
C PRO A 235 35.56 -31.78 5.78
N VAL A 236 35.90 -32.77 6.62
CA VAL A 236 37.18 -32.86 7.36
C VAL A 236 37.33 -31.90 8.54
N ILE A 237 36.88 -30.64 8.45
CA ILE A 237 37.08 -29.61 9.50
C ILE A 237 35.83 -29.40 10.38
N ALA A 238 34.76 -30.15 10.13
CA ALA A 238 33.45 -30.11 10.79
C ALA A 238 32.67 -28.81 10.60
N SER A 239 33.19 -27.66 11.07
CA SER A 239 32.53 -26.34 10.92
C SER A 239 33.54 -25.22 10.73
N ARG A 240 33.25 -24.29 9.83
CA ARG A 240 34.05 -23.09 9.59
C ARG A 240 33.19 -21.85 9.79
N ARG A 241 33.67 -20.91 10.60
CA ARG A 241 33.04 -19.61 10.84
C ARG A 241 33.92 -18.51 10.28
N ALA A 242 33.32 -17.54 9.60
CA ALA A 242 34.03 -16.40 9.05
C ALA A 242 33.16 -15.14 9.12
N LYS A 243 33.83 -13.98 9.23
CA LYS A 243 33.22 -12.65 9.28
C LYS A 243 33.78 -11.81 8.14
N HIS A 244 32.90 -11.22 7.33
CA HIS A 244 33.27 -10.45 6.15
C HIS A 244 32.66 -9.05 6.18
N PRO A 245 33.48 -8.00 6.20
CA PRO A 245 32.98 -6.64 6.06
C PRO A 245 32.68 -6.35 4.58
N PHE A 246 31.43 -6.13 4.25
CA PHE A 246 30.99 -5.60 2.97
C PHE A 246 30.78 -4.10 3.10
N ARG A 247 31.45 -3.33 2.25
CA ARG A 247 31.38 -1.87 2.21
C ARG A 247 31.10 -1.46 0.77
N ILE A 248 29.82 -1.39 0.43
CA ILE A 248 29.34 -1.33 -0.94
C ILE A 248 28.92 0.09 -1.25
N GLN A 249 29.60 0.71 -2.21
CA GLN A 249 29.20 2.01 -2.74
C GLN A 249 28.22 1.82 -3.90
N ILE A 250 27.08 2.49 -3.82
CA ILE A 250 26.05 2.51 -4.86
C ILE A 250 26.11 3.89 -5.50
N ARG A 251 26.26 3.96 -6.83
CA ARG A 251 26.13 5.24 -7.55
C ARG A 251 25.25 5.02 -8.77
N GLU A 252 24.16 5.78 -8.87
CA GLU A 252 23.22 5.72 -10.00
C GLU A 252 22.77 4.28 -10.27
N GLY A 253 22.31 3.61 -9.21
CA GLY A 253 21.76 2.27 -9.26
C GLY A 253 22.76 1.18 -9.62
N THR A 254 24.07 1.48 -9.63
CA THR A 254 25.12 0.52 -9.98
C THR A 254 26.07 0.26 -8.83
N VAL A 255 26.56 -0.98 -8.76
CA VAL A 255 27.57 -1.44 -7.82
C VAL A 255 28.80 -1.94 -8.56
N ASN A 256 29.98 -1.75 -7.96
CA ASN A 256 31.21 -2.32 -8.47
C ASN A 256 31.32 -3.79 -8.02
N TYR A 257 31.20 -4.74 -8.94
CA TYR A 257 31.25 -6.16 -8.60
C TYR A 257 32.67 -6.64 -8.23
N MET A 258 33.71 -5.90 -8.62
CA MET A 258 35.08 -6.16 -8.16
C MET A 258 35.28 -5.83 -6.69
N ASP A 259 34.63 -4.78 -6.19
CA ASP A 259 34.69 -4.43 -4.77
C ASP A 259 33.92 -5.45 -3.92
N LEU A 260 32.84 -6.03 -4.48
CA LEU A 260 32.17 -7.19 -3.89
C LEU A 260 33.09 -8.41 -3.84
N GLU A 261 33.80 -8.72 -4.93
CA GLU A 261 34.78 -9.80 -4.98
C GLU A 261 35.89 -9.62 -3.95
N ARG A 262 36.46 -8.41 -3.83
CA ARG A 262 37.49 -8.11 -2.82
C ARG A 262 36.96 -8.29 -1.40
N SER A 263 35.71 -7.88 -1.15
CA SER A 263 35.07 -8.08 0.16
C SER A 263 34.84 -9.57 0.45
N LEU A 264 34.54 -10.37 -0.60
CA LEU A 264 34.44 -11.82 -0.52
C LEU A 264 35.80 -12.49 -0.34
N SER A 265 36.89 -11.98 -0.91
CA SER A 265 38.23 -12.57 -0.82
C SER A 265 38.77 -12.71 0.61
N ALA A 266 38.17 -11.98 1.56
CA ALA A 266 38.42 -12.15 3.00
C ALA A 266 37.88 -13.48 3.57
N LEU A 267 37.00 -14.19 2.84
CA LEU A 267 36.82 -15.63 3.02
C LEU A 267 38.16 -16.22 2.64
N GLU A 268 39.02 -16.51 3.61
CA GLU A 268 40.47 -16.73 3.44
C GLU A 268 40.89 -17.93 2.55
N GLU A 269 39.96 -18.53 1.79
CA GLU A 269 40.16 -19.49 0.72
C GLU A 269 39.03 -19.39 -0.35
N SER A 270 38.35 -18.25 -0.51
CA SER A 270 37.22 -18.17 -1.45
C SER A 270 37.71 -18.16 -2.87
N ILE A 271 37.57 -19.34 -3.42
CA ILE A 271 37.49 -19.67 -4.82
C ILE A 271 36.34 -18.91 -5.53
N LEU A 272 35.72 -17.88 -4.93
CA LEU A 272 34.56 -17.19 -5.51
C LEU A 272 35.00 -15.95 -6.28
N ASP A 273 34.78 -15.98 -7.59
CA ASP A 273 35.14 -14.89 -8.49
C ASP A 273 33.87 -14.37 -9.18
N PHE A 274 33.84 -13.06 -9.47
CA PHE A 274 32.90 -12.49 -10.43
C PHE A 274 33.54 -12.39 -11.81
N ALA A 275 32.82 -12.81 -12.84
CA ALA A 275 33.26 -12.71 -14.22
C ALA A 275 32.09 -12.32 -15.14
N VAL A 276 32.41 -11.71 -16.28
CA VAL A 276 31.42 -11.45 -17.34
C VAL A 276 31.76 -12.35 -18.52
N ARG A 277 30.83 -13.24 -18.89
CA ARG A 277 30.95 -14.11 -20.07
C ARG A 277 29.58 -14.43 -20.65
N ASP A 278 29.53 -14.64 -21.95
CA ASP A 278 28.31 -15.04 -22.67
C ASP A 278 27.10 -14.13 -22.38
N GLY A 279 27.34 -12.82 -22.26
CA GLY A 279 26.28 -11.84 -21.99
C GLY A 279 25.74 -11.87 -20.56
N SER A 280 26.44 -12.48 -19.60
CA SER A 280 25.99 -12.61 -18.21
C SER A 280 27.09 -12.20 -17.21
N LEU A 281 26.68 -11.64 -16.07
CA LEU A 281 27.52 -11.59 -14.88
C LEU A 281 27.41 -12.96 -14.21
N VAL A 282 28.56 -13.53 -13.85
CA VAL A 282 28.68 -14.89 -13.33
C VAL A 282 29.39 -14.83 -11.99
N LEU A 283 28.76 -15.37 -10.95
CA LEU A 283 29.47 -15.76 -9.73
C LEU A 283 29.93 -17.21 -9.93
N GLU A 284 31.24 -17.42 -9.98
CA GLU A 284 31.82 -18.73 -10.23
C GLU A 284 32.72 -19.18 -9.09
N ARG A 285 32.85 -20.50 -8.98
CA ARG A 285 33.86 -21.16 -8.16
C ARG A 285 35.10 -21.41 -9.05
N GLY A 286 36.13 -20.58 -8.92
CA GLY A 286 37.47 -20.77 -9.49
C GLY A 286 38.20 -22.05 -9.04
N ILE A 287 39.54 -22.05 -9.10
CA ILE A 287 40.38 -23.14 -8.59
C ILE A 287 41.46 -22.53 -7.69
N PRO A 288 41.69 -23.04 -6.45
CA PRO A 288 42.76 -22.55 -5.60
C PRO A 288 44.09 -22.50 -6.36
N LEU A 289 44.85 -21.41 -6.20
CA LEU A 289 46.21 -21.24 -6.73
C LEU A 289 46.36 -21.07 -8.25
N ILE A 290 45.25 -21.10 -9.03
CA ILE A 290 45.28 -20.81 -10.47
C ILE A 290 44.38 -19.60 -10.73
N PRO A 291 44.85 -18.55 -11.43
CA PRO A 291 43.98 -17.46 -11.85
C PRO A 291 42.95 -18.01 -12.86
N THR A 292 41.75 -18.30 -12.37
CA THR A 292 40.65 -18.91 -13.13
C THR A 292 39.53 -17.96 -13.47
N ARG A 293 39.69 -16.64 -13.31
CA ARG A 293 38.64 -15.69 -13.67
C ARG A 293 38.12 -15.94 -15.09
N GLY A 294 36.81 -16.12 -15.20
CA GLY A 294 36.09 -16.47 -16.42
C GLY A 294 36.17 -17.95 -16.80
N ARG A 295 36.78 -18.81 -15.98
CA ARG A 295 37.00 -20.26 -16.22
C ARG A 295 36.54 -21.14 -15.05
N GLY A 296 36.00 -20.54 -13.99
CA GLY A 296 35.44 -21.27 -12.86
C GLY A 296 34.11 -21.96 -13.18
N THR A 297 33.70 -22.88 -12.30
CA THR A 297 32.37 -23.50 -12.36
C THR A 297 31.32 -22.45 -11.98
N PRO A 298 30.37 -22.09 -12.86
CA PRO A 298 29.37 -21.08 -12.54
C PRO A 298 28.44 -21.60 -11.43
N LEU A 299 28.10 -20.71 -10.49
CA LEU A 299 27.16 -20.98 -9.40
C LEU A 299 25.85 -20.22 -9.63
N VAL A 300 25.98 -18.95 -9.97
CA VAL A 300 24.86 -18.04 -10.23
C VAL A 300 25.16 -17.22 -11.47
N LEU A 301 24.15 -17.08 -12.33
CA LEU A 301 24.20 -16.29 -13.54
C LEU A 301 23.20 -15.14 -13.42
N TRP A 302 23.59 -13.97 -13.89
CA TRP A 302 22.70 -12.82 -14.07
C TRP A 302 22.77 -12.39 -15.54
N PRO A 303 21.74 -12.70 -16.34
CA PRO A 303 21.68 -12.25 -17.73
C PRO A 303 21.74 -10.72 -17.80
N LEU A 304 22.59 -10.20 -18.68
CA LEU A 304 22.81 -8.76 -18.86
C LEU A 304 22.19 -8.30 -20.19
N GLU A 305 21.42 -7.20 -20.14
CA GLU A 305 20.98 -6.52 -21.35
C GLU A 305 22.16 -5.72 -21.96
N GLU A 306 22.07 -5.27 -23.22
CA GLU A 306 23.15 -4.50 -23.88
C GLU A 306 23.62 -3.29 -23.06
N ARG A 307 22.68 -2.66 -22.36
CA ARG A 307 22.91 -1.49 -21.49
C ARG A 307 23.74 -1.87 -20.27
N ASP A 308 23.49 -3.04 -19.71
CA ASP A 308 24.19 -3.56 -18.54
C ASP A 308 25.59 -4.05 -18.93
N LEU A 309 25.72 -4.65 -20.12
CA LEU A 309 27.02 -5.05 -20.67
C LEU A 309 27.98 -3.87 -20.84
N ALA A 310 27.48 -2.71 -21.28
CA ALA A 310 28.30 -1.50 -21.40
C ALA A 310 28.95 -1.09 -20.06
N LEU A 311 28.24 -1.25 -18.94
CA LEU A 311 28.73 -0.91 -17.59
C LEU A 311 29.85 -1.84 -17.10
N THR A 312 29.94 -3.05 -17.64
CA THR A 312 30.96 -4.02 -17.23
C THR A 312 32.38 -3.59 -17.61
N SER A 313 32.53 -2.68 -18.59
CA SER A 313 33.82 -2.07 -18.94
C SER A 313 34.41 -1.22 -17.81
N GLU A 314 33.57 -0.77 -16.87
CA GLU A 314 33.94 -0.03 -15.66
C GLU A 314 33.86 -0.90 -14.39
N ASP A 315 33.72 -2.22 -14.54
CA ASP A 315 33.51 -3.17 -13.44
C ASP A 315 32.18 -2.98 -12.68
N ARG A 316 31.15 -2.45 -13.36
CA ARG A 316 29.86 -2.11 -12.73
C ARG A 316 28.71 -2.93 -13.27
N VAL A 317 27.71 -3.15 -12.42
CA VAL A 317 26.42 -3.78 -12.78
C VAL A 317 25.27 -3.05 -12.10
N ARG A 318 24.11 -3.01 -12.76
CA ARG A 318 22.88 -2.41 -12.21
C ARG A 318 22.27 -3.27 -11.12
N LEU A 319 21.80 -2.65 -10.04
CA LEU A 319 21.04 -3.29 -8.97
C LEU A 319 19.77 -3.95 -9.48
N ALA A 320 19.15 -3.36 -10.51
CA ALA A 320 17.94 -3.89 -11.15
C ALA A 320 18.12 -5.29 -11.77
N VAL A 321 19.36 -5.71 -12.01
CA VAL A 321 19.71 -7.03 -12.57
C VAL A 321 19.72 -8.11 -11.48
N LEU A 322 20.12 -7.78 -10.25
CA LEU A 322 20.38 -8.76 -9.19
C LEU A 322 19.21 -9.70 -8.86
N PRO A 323 17.94 -9.27 -8.89
CA PRO A 323 16.78 -10.15 -8.66
C PRO A 323 16.56 -11.19 -9.77
N ARG A 324 17.14 -11.02 -10.96
CA ARG A 324 16.95 -11.89 -12.14
C ARG A 324 17.96 -13.02 -12.22
N TYR A 325 18.38 -13.54 -11.07
CA TYR A 325 19.43 -14.55 -11.01
C TYR A 325 18.91 -15.92 -11.47
N GLU A 326 19.78 -16.65 -12.15
CA GLU A 326 19.58 -18.05 -12.52
C GLU A 326 20.59 -18.89 -11.72
N ARG A 327 20.07 -19.89 -11.00
CA ARG A 327 20.92 -20.85 -10.32
C ARG A 327 21.35 -21.91 -11.32
N VAL A 328 22.65 -22.12 -11.44
CA VAL A 328 23.16 -23.23 -12.26
C VAL A 328 22.97 -24.52 -11.47
N GLU A 329 22.14 -25.42 -11.99
CA GLU A 329 22.06 -26.78 -11.47
C GLU A 329 23.41 -27.44 -11.75
N GLN A 330 24.13 -27.80 -10.68
CA GLN A 330 25.27 -28.67 -10.84
C GLN A 330 24.71 -30.03 -11.23
N GLU A 331 25.03 -30.50 -12.44
CA GLU A 331 24.81 -31.90 -12.82
C GLU A 331 25.57 -32.76 -11.81
N SER A 332 24.87 -33.18 -10.76
CA SER A 332 25.33 -34.17 -9.81
C SER A 332 25.39 -35.48 -10.58
N GLY A 333 26.52 -35.70 -11.25
CA GLY A 333 26.91 -37.00 -11.77
C GLY A 333 26.71 -38.00 -10.64
N GLY A 334 25.79 -38.94 -10.84
CA GLY A 334 25.31 -39.82 -9.79
C GLY A 334 26.44 -40.65 -9.22
N GLU A 335 26.88 -40.33 -8.00
CA GLU A 335 27.67 -41.22 -7.16
C GLU A 335 27.40 -40.85 -5.69
N GLU A 336 26.67 -41.78 -5.06
CA GLU A 336 26.62 -42.15 -3.64
C GLU A 336 26.84 -41.11 -2.53
N GLN A 337 25.83 -41.05 -1.66
CA GLN A 337 25.80 -40.52 -0.29
C GLN A 337 27.13 -40.66 0.49
N GLY A 338 28.00 -39.68 0.35
CA GLY A 338 29.04 -39.35 1.33
C GLY A 338 28.70 -38.03 2.01
N ASP A 339 28.92 -37.91 3.32
CA ASP A 339 28.75 -36.71 4.16
C ASP A 339 29.79 -35.60 3.82
N SER A 340 30.21 -35.52 2.54
CA SER A 340 31.28 -34.69 1.99
C SER A 340 30.77 -33.43 1.28
N SER A 341 29.49 -33.10 1.43
CA SER A 341 28.97 -31.85 0.87
C SER A 341 29.18 -30.68 1.85
N VAL A 342 29.68 -29.57 1.31
CA VAL A 342 29.73 -28.30 2.02
C VAL A 342 28.30 -27.79 2.16
N SER A 343 27.84 -27.51 3.37
CA SER A 343 26.50 -26.95 3.61
C SER A 343 26.57 -25.64 4.38
N LEU A 344 25.74 -24.68 3.99
CA LEU A 344 25.53 -23.47 4.77
C LEU A 344 24.73 -23.83 6.02
N GLU A 345 25.26 -23.54 7.19
CA GLU A 345 24.56 -23.72 8.44
C GLU A 345 23.93 -22.43 8.95
N GLU A 346 24.59 -21.30 8.71
CA GLU A 346 24.15 -19.98 9.13
C GLU A 346 24.74 -18.90 8.21
N LEU A 347 23.90 -17.94 7.84
CA LEU A 347 24.30 -16.70 7.20
C LEU A 347 23.64 -15.55 7.97
N SER A 348 24.43 -14.69 8.59
CA SER A 348 23.94 -13.59 9.41
C SER A 348 24.48 -12.27 8.88
N LEU A 349 23.59 -11.36 8.51
CA LEU A 349 23.87 -9.96 8.21
C LEU A 349 23.82 -9.21 9.55
N VAL A 350 24.98 -8.81 10.07
CA VAL A 350 25.09 -8.06 11.32
C VAL A 350 25.70 -6.68 11.07
N ASP A 351 25.44 -5.76 11.99
CA ASP A 351 25.90 -4.37 11.88
C ASP A 351 25.53 -3.75 10.52
N LEU A 352 24.37 -4.12 9.96
CA LEU A 352 23.86 -3.53 8.73
C LEU A 352 23.67 -2.05 8.98
N GLN A 353 24.21 -1.23 8.09
CA GLN A 353 24.04 0.21 8.03
C GLN A 353 23.89 0.60 6.55
N ALA A 354 22.79 1.25 6.20
CA ALA A 354 22.59 1.77 4.86
C ALA A 354 22.26 3.25 4.92
N LEU A 355 22.92 4.04 4.09
CA LEU A 355 22.59 5.44 3.84
C LEU A 355 22.36 5.60 2.35
N LEU A 356 21.11 5.72 1.96
CA LEU A 356 20.68 5.69 0.56
C LEU A 356 19.92 6.97 0.20
N ARG A 357 19.94 7.32 -1.06
CA ARG A 357 19.20 8.44 -1.68
C ARG A 357 18.66 7.96 -3.01
N LEU A 358 17.49 8.46 -3.40
CA LEU A 358 16.89 8.13 -4.68
C LEU A 358 16.38 9.40 -5.32
N GLU A 359 17.00 9.78 -6.44
CA GLU A 359 16.43 10.82 -7.29
C GLU A 359 15.09 10.36 -7.85
N VAL A 360 14.16 11.29 -8.08
CA VAL A 360 12.84 10.95 -8.60
C VAL A 360 12.98 10.26 -9.95
N GLN A 361 12.63 8.98 -10.00
CA GLN A 361 12.63 8.19 -11.24
C GLN A 361 11.20 7.97 -11.70
N GLU A 362 10.91 8.35 -12.94
CA GLU A 362 9.65 7.99 -13.60
C GLU A 362 9.75 6.59 -14.22
N THR A 363 8.89 5.68 -13.76
CA THR A 363 8.82 4.32 -14.27
C THR A 363 8.06 4.31 -15.59
N ARG A 364 8.80 4.31 -16.71
CA ARG A 364 8.22 4.15 -18.05
C ARG A 364 7.89 2.69 -18.32
N GLY A 365 6.70 2.25 -17.92
CA GLY A 365 6.23 0.89 -18.22
C GLY A 365 4.83 0.61 -17.66
N THR A 366 4.03 -0.20 -18.35
CA THR A 366 2.66 -0.54 -17.92
C THR A 366 2.61 -1.58 -16.79
N ALA A 367 3.74 -2.22 -16.48
CA ALA A 367 3.78 -3.38 -15.59
C ALA A 367 3.75 -3.06 -14.09
N SER A 368 4.05 -1.82 -13.69
CA SER A 368 4.06 -1.40 -12.29
C SER A 368 3.06 -0.31 -12.00
N SER A 369 2.39 -0.42 -10.85
CA SER A 369 1.51 0.63 -10.34
C SER A 369 2.29 1.83 -9.80
N LEU A 370 3.56 1.67 -9.43
CA LEU A 370 4.40 2.77 -8.95
C LEU A 370 4.97 3.54 -10.16
N ARG A 371 4.46 4.74 -10.40
CA ARG A 371 4.80 5.57 -11.57
C ARG A 371 6.00 6.47 -11.32
N ALA A 372 6.18 6.93 -10.09
CA ALA A 372 7.35 7.70 -9.70
C ALA A 372 7.72 7.39 -8.24
N LEU A 373 9.01 7.41 -7.94
CA LEU A 373 9.53 7.27 -6.58
C LEU A 373 10.83 8.05 -6.44
N GLY A 374 10.96 8.78 -5.33
CA GLY A 374 12.20 9.43 -4.91
C GLY A 374 12.20 9.69 -3.42
N PHE A 375 13.38 9.79 -2.82
CA PHE A 375 13.56 10.22 -1.44
C PHE A 375 14.93 10.85 -1.24
N GLU A 376 14.99 11.84 -0.36
CA GLU A 376 16.25 12.56 -0.09
C GLU A 376 17.23 11.67 0.69
N GLU A 377 16.72 10.88 1.64
CA GLU A 377 17.56 10.07 2.51
C GLU A 377 16.78 8.89 3.11
N LEU A 378 17.36 7.70 3.04
CA LEU A 378 16.92 6.49 3.73
C LEU A 378 18.08 5.98 4.57
N GLN A 379 17.87 5.92 5.88
CA GLN A 379 18.82 5.36 6.84
C GLN A 379 18.26 4.05 7.37
N LEU A 380 19.03 2.96 7.25
CA LEU A 380 18.68 1.65 7.80
C LEU A 380 19.80 1.16 8.70
N GLN A 381 19.44 0.47 9.77
CA GLN A 381 20.40 -0.24 10.62
C GLN A 381 19.79 -1.52 11.20
N GLY A 382 20.58 -2.58 11.38
CA GLY A 382 20.08 -3.75 12.12
C GLY A 382 20.75 -5.06 11.77
N THR A 383 19.98 -6.15 11.93
CA THR A 383 20.46 -7.51 11.69
C THR A 383 19.41 -8.38 11.01
N VAL A 384 19.86 -9.30 10.17
CA VAL A 384 19.04 -10.33 9.52
C VAL A 384 19.79 -11.65 9.59
N HIS A 385 19.08 -12.75 9.85
CA HIS A 385 19.69 -14.07 10.03
C HIS A 385 19.09 -15.06 9.05
N HIS A 386 19.87 -16.03 8.59
CA HIS A 386 19.43 -17.16 7.80
C HIS A 386 20.02 -18.43 8.39
N SER A 387 19.19 -19.42 8.66
CA SER A 387 19.63 -20.66 9.31
C SER A 387 18.92 -21.85 8.67
N PRO A 388 19.32 -22.23 7.44
CA PRO A 388 18.62 -23.25 6.67
C PRO A 388 18.64 -24.60 7.41
N GLY A 389 17.47 -25.23 7.50
CA GLY A 389 17.31 -26.52 8.19
C GLY A 389 17.38 -26.46 9.72
N LYS A 390 17.46 -25.26 10.32
CA LYS A 390 17.42 -25.03 11.76
C LYS A 390 16.19 -24.20 12.14
N GLU A 391 15.98 -24.01 13.45
CA GLU A 391 14.92 -23.12 13.94
C GLU A 391 15.16 -21.69 13.42
N PRO A 392 14.15 -21.06 12.80
CA PRO A 392 14.28 -19.71 12.28
C PRO A 392 14.65 -18.70 13.37
N ARG A 393 15.57 -17.79 13.07
CA ARG A 393 16.07 -16.79 14.02
C ARG A 393 15.48 -15.42 13.75
N GLN A 394 15.19 -14.68 14.81
CA GLN A 394 14.67 -13.31 14.70
C GLN A 394 15.77 -12.33 14.34
N GLY A 395 15.50 -11.48 13.35
CA GLY A 395 16.26 -10.27 13.01
C GLY A 395 15.39 -9.02 13.15
N GLU A 396 16.03 -7.86 13.26
CA GLU A 396 15.33 -6.57 13.26
C GLU A 396 16.15 -5.54 12.48
N VAL A 397 15.50 -4.88 11.53
CA VAL A 397 16.02 -3.70 10.84
C VAL A 397 15.19 -2.50 11.27
N THR A 398 15.86 -1.46 11.73
CA THR A 398 15.27 -0.17 12.07
C THR A 398 15.72 0.89 11.09
N GLY A 399 14.98 1.99 10.98
CA GLY A 399 15.38 3.04 10.05
C GLY A 399 14.53 4.30 10.11
N LYS A 400 14.88 5.22 9.22
CA LYS A 400 14.18 6.48 8.98
C LYS A 400 14.29 6.84 7.51
N LEU A 401 13.28 7.52 6.99
CA LEU A 401 13.29 8.09 5.65
C LEU A 401 12.91 9.56 5.70
N ARG A 402 13.53 10.38 4.85
CA ARG A 402 13.24 11.81 4.70
C ARG A 402 12.79 12.14 3.27
N ALA A 403 11.77 12.99 3.18
CA ALA A 403 11.26 13.59 1.96
C ALA A 403 10.96 12.56 0.85
N LEU A 404 10.09 11.60 1.14
CA LEU A 404 9.60 10.67 0.12
C LEU A 404 8.62 11.39 -0.79
N CYS A 405 8.78 11.19 -2.08
CA CYS A 405 7.83 11.62 -3.08
C CYS A 405 7.59 10.50 -4.09
N GLY A 406 6.40 10.48 -4.69
CA GLY A 406 6.09 9.51 -5.72
C GLY A 406 4.70 9.69 -6.31
N SER A 407 4.28 8.70 -7.09
CA SER A 407 2.93 8.63 -7.64
C SER A 407 2.56 7.17 -7.88
N ILE A 408 1.28 6.86 -7.71
CA ILE A 408 0.73 5.50 -7.88
C ILE A 408 -0.38 5.59 -8.90
N SER A 409 -0.42 4.65 -9.84
CA SER A 409 -1.56 4.53 -10.75
C SER A 409 -1.88 3.09 -11.08
N GLY A 410 -3.15 2.73 -11.02
CA GLY A 410 -3.60 1.37 -11.31
C GLY A 410 -3.22 0.36 -10.23
N LEU A 411 -3.15 0.77 -8.96
CA LEU A 411 -2.90 -0.17 -7.87
C LEU A 411 -4.20 -0.87 -7.47
N PHE A 412 -4.31 -2.16 -7.75
CA PHE A 412 -5.49 -2.95 -7.34
C PHE A 412 -5.43 -3.32 -5.85
N LEU A 413 -6.51 -3.00 -5.14
CA LEU A 413 -6.81 -3.38 -3.75
C LEU A 413 -8.11 -4.17 -3.75
N GLY A 414 -8.01 -5.49 -3.95
CA GLY A 414 -9.17 -6.34 -4.22
C GLY A 414 -9.79 -6.00 -5.58
N GLU A 415 -11.07 -5.63 -5.59
CA GLU A 415 -11.78 -5.21 -6.80
C GLU A 415 -11.63 -3.71 -7.10
N SER A 416 -11.12 -2.93 -6.15
CA SER A 416 -10.96 -1.49 -6.28
C SER A 416 -9.57 -1.13 -6.82
N GLN A 417 -9.50 -0.06 -7.59
CA GLN A 417 -8.26 0.52 -8.09
C GLN A 417 -7.95 1.80 -7.31
N LEU A 418 -6.68 2.00 -6.96
CA LEU A 418 -6.14 3.19 -6.32
C LEU A 418 -5.19 3.91 -7.29
N ASP A 419 -5.44 5.21 -7.45
CA ASP A 419 -4.59 6.15 -8.16
C ASP A 419 -4.28 7.33 -7.23
N ILE A 420 -3.03 7.76 -7.23
CA ILE A 420 -2.49 8.89 -6.47
C ILE A 420 -1.60 9.68 -7.42
N GLY A 421 -2.06 10.86 -7.83
CA GLY A 421 -1.32 11.73 -8.74
C GLY A 421 0.03 12.16 -8.18
N GLN A 422 0.06 12.60 -6.92
CA GLN A 422 1.31 12.92 -6.22
C GLN A 422 1.22 12.50 -4.75
N LEU A 423 2.27 11.84 -4.28
CA LEU A 423 2.49 11.49 -2.88
C LEU A 423 3.70 12.28 -2.39
N THR A 424 3.57 12.92 -1.24
CA THR A 424 4.68 13.56 -0.53
C THR A 424 4.61 13.19 0.94
N LEU A 425 5.77 12.91 1.53
CA LEU A 425 5.91 12.55 2.94
C LEU A 425 7.17 13.21 3.48
N SER A 426 7.02 14.10 4.47
CA SER A 426 8.15 14.79 5.09
C SER A 426 9.13 13.82 5.71
N ALA A 427 8.64 12.87 6.50
CA ALA A 427 9.46 11.86 7.14
C ALA A 427 8.69 10.57 7.44
N LEU A 428 9.43 9.47 7.42
CA LEU A 428 9.05 8.21 8.04
C LEU A 428 9.99 7.99 9.22
N THR A 429 9.44 7.94 10.43
CA THR A 429 10.20 7.68 11.65
C THR A 429 9.85 6.33 12.23
N ASP A 430 10.71 5.85 13.13
CA ASP A 430 10.49 4.60 13.87
C ASP A 430 10.19 3.40 12.97
N LEU A 431 10.80 3.36 11.78
CA LEU A 431 10.75 2.18 10.92
C LEU A 431 11.33 1.02 11.70
N ARG A 432 10.56 -0.06 11.80
CA ARG A 432 10.98 -1.31 12.42
C ARG A 432 10.39 -2.47 11.63
N ALA A 433 11.26 -3.17 10.91
CA ALA A 433 10.96 -4.42 10.22
C ALA A 433 11.56 -5.58 11.01
N ARG A 434 10.69 -6.48 11.49
CA ARG A 434 11.09 -7.73 12.14
C ARG A 434 11.14 -8.84 11.10
N PHE A 435 12.19 -9.63 11.19
CA PHE A 435 12.43 -10.75 10.31
C PHE A 435 12.41 -12.05 11.09
N LEU A 436 11.88 -13.10 10.48
CA LEU A 436 12.08 -14.48 10.89
C LEU A 436 12.85 -15.16 9.77
N ASP A 437 14.09 -15.52 10.07
CA ASP A 437 15.08 -15.80 9.05
C ASP A 437 15.23 -14.56 8.11
N VAL A 438 15.22 -14.72 6.79
CA VAL A 438 15.27 -13.64 5.79
C VAL A 438 13.91 -13.07 5.43
N ARG A 439 12.83 -13.60 6.02
CA ARG A 439 11.45 -13.22 5.68
C ARG A 439 10.97 -12.11 6.62
N PRO A 440 10.51 -10.96 6.11
CA PRO A 440 9.90 -9.95 6.96
C PRO A 440 8.56 -10.47 7.47
N GLU A 441 8.34 -10.37 8.78
CA GLU A 441 7.10 -10.79 9.43
C GLU A 441 6.21 -9.61 9.78
N LYS A 442 6.82 -8.53 10.27
CA LYS A 442 6.08 -7.37 10.75
C LYS A 442 6.84 -6.10 10.44
N VAL A 443 6.16 -5.11 9.89
CA VAL A 443 6.73 -3.81 9.61
C VAL A 443 5.89 -2.75 10.31
N ASN A 444 6.52 -1.89 11.11
CA ASN A 444 5.86 -0.76 11.74
C ASN A 444 6.62 0.51 11.42
N PHE A 445 5.92 1.63 11.28
CA PHE A 445 6.51 2.94 11.08
C PHE A 445 5.51 4.04 11.46
N ALA A 446 6.04 5.23 11.72
CA ALA A 446 5.27 6.45 11.86
C ALA A 446 5.51 7.36 10.64
N LEU A 447 4.46 8.02 10.19
CA LEU A 447 4.45 8.96 9.08
C LEU A 447 4.25 10.37 9.62
N SER A 448 5.04 11.31 9.10
CA SER A 448 4.92 12.74 9.41
C SER A 448 4.58 13.49 8.13
N ASP A 449 3.49 14.27 8.19
CA ASP A 449 2.98 15.11 7.11
C ASP A 449 2.83 14.35 5.78
N LEU A 450 2.04 13.27 5.78
CA LEU A 450 1.70 12.58 4.53
C LEU A 450 0.67 13.41 3.78
N ARG A 451 0.98 13.80 2.55
CA ARG A 451 0.08 14.50 1.65
C ARG A 451 -0.04 13.75 0.32
N LEU A 452 -1.28 13.49 -0.06
CA LEU A 452 -1.65 12.83 -1.30
C LEU A 452 -2.51 13.79 -2.13
N ASP A 453 -2.05 14.18 -3.32
CA ASP A 453 -2.80 15.00 -4.24
C ASP A 453 -3.39 14.13 -5.36
N SER A 454 -4.62 14.47 -5.76
CA SER A 454 -5.42 13.76 -6.78
C SER A 454 -5.56 12.26 -6.47
N VAL A 455 -6.27 11.95 -5.38
CA VAL A 455 -6.54 10.57 -4.96
C VAL A 455 -7.82 10.09 -5.62
N SER A 456 -7.79 8.92 -6.25
CA SER A 456 -8.97 8.21 -6.75
C SER A 456 -8.94 6.76 -6.28
N PHE A 457 -10.06 6.28 -5.74
CA PHE A 457 -10.19 4.93 -5.24
C PHE A 457 -11.58 4.37 -5.57
N GLY A 458 -11.65 3.19 -6.19
CA GLY A 458 -12.93 2.53 -6.42
C GLY A 458 -12.90 1.52 -7.55
N ASN A 459 -14.03 0.88 -7.80
CA ASN A 459 -14.21 -0.11 -8.85
C ASN A 459 -15.16 0.36 -9.97
N LEU A 460 -15.74 1.55 -9.83
CA LEU A 460 -16.53 2.17 -10.89
C LEU A 460 -15.58 2.50 -12.06
N VAL A 461 -15.77 1.82 -13.20
CA VAL A 461 -15.11 2.15 -14.46
C VAL A 461 -15.64 3.51 -14.90
N GLU A 462 -14.77 4.47 -15.26
CA GLU A 462 -15.28 5.71 -15.84
C GLU A 462 -16.10 5.37 -17.08
N PRO A 463 -17.31 5.93 -17.24
CA PRO A 463 -17.82 6.07 -18.58
C PRO A 463 -16.75 6.86 -19.36
N PRO A 464 -16.30 6.38 -20.53
CA PRO A 464 -15.23 7.03 -21.27
C PRO A 464 -15.51 8.54 -21.38
N GLU A 465 -14.53 9.37 -20.99
CA GLU A 465 -14.61 10.83 -21.08
C GLU A 465 -15.12 11.22 -22.49
N GLY A 466 -16.36 11.68 -22.58
CA GLY A 466 -17.02 11.91 -23.87
C GLY A 466 -18.55 11.84 -23.87
N VAL A 467 -19.18 11.35 -22.80
CA VAL A 467 -20.65 11.41 -22.63
C VAL A 467 -20.99 12.44 -21.56
N ILE A 468 -20.76 13.72 -21.87
CA ILE A 468 -21.46 14.81 -21.19
C ILE A 468 -22.72 15.04 -22.02
N ASP A 469 -23.88 14.80 -21.41
CA ASP A 469 -25.20 14.96 -22.02
C ASP A 469 -25.34 16.32 -22.72
N SER A 470 -25.83 16.24 -23.96
CA SER A 470 -26.51 17.31 -24.67
C SER A 470 -27.94 17.50 -24.18
#